data_AF-A0A6A4WQD4-F1
#
_entry.id   AF-A0A6A4WQD4-F1
#
_cell.length_a   1.000
_cell.length_b   1.000
_cell.length_c   1.000
_cell.angle_alpha   90.00
_cell.angle_beta   90.00
_cell.angle_gamma   90.00
#
_symmetry.space_group_name_H-M   'P 1'
#
loop_
_entity.id
_entity.type
_entity.pdbx_description
1 polymer ?
#
loop_
_entity_poly.entity_id
_entity_poly.type
_entity_poly.pdbx_seq_one_letter_code
_entity_poly.pdbx_strand_id
1 'polypeptide(L)'
;MDVSAGLSASDPSDWLPTDQADHLPTEPAWRSTRPGGADAVGRSARLLLGLLRLAGLWGGAGWRPLLYTALLYAAASAVCALAALADLHQGWLLLEAGLHWIRAFLLAAGLLESGQAALNATLAAAVTRREGADSGRRLLRAAGLQRRLSECQALLASAAAAELPAVMLLGVLTQIQMVVAARDMFVLGADPLSWLMLASYSWAALVALVGPCEAGERLLAGLARCRDLLLRLEELRPELAPRLERLQRALAADREVAADLGLYRLQRATLLSIWSAIITYIIVMLQFMGDAGDPSEGDAGSWPTWDNFTLMEQ
;
A
#
# COMPACT_ATOMS: atom_id res chain seq x y z
N MET A 1 -4.69 -3.09 -67.12
CA MET A 1 -3.50 -3.05 -66.25
C MET A 1 -3.86 -3.83 -65.01
N ASP A 2 -3.66 -5.15 -65.09
CA ASP A 2 -3.94 -6.11 -64.03
C ASP A 2 -2.72 -6.26 -63.15
N VAL A 3 -2.88 -5.97 -61.86
CA VAL A 3 -1.89 -6.21 -60.82
C VAL A 3 -2.46 -7.30 -59.91
N SER A 4 -2.29 -8.54 -60.34
CA SER A 4 -2.62 -9.75 -59.61
C SER A 4 -1.43 -10.69 -59.68
N ALA A 5 -0.47 -10.50 -58.78
CA ALA A 5 0.62 -11.47 -58.58
C ALA A 5 1.15 -11.41 -57.13
N GLY A 6 1.01 -12.54 -56.44
CA GLY A 6 2.04 -13.00 -55.51
C GLY A 6 1.91 -12.67 -54.02
N LEU A 7 0.79 -13.03 -53.37
CA LEU A 7 0.80 -13.30 -51.93
C LEU A 7 0.70 -14.81 -51.72
N SER A 8 1.85 -15.47 -51.79
CA SER A 8 2.03 -16.86 -51.35
C SER A 8 1.84 -16.89 -49.83
N ALA A 9 0.82 -17.62 -49.39
CA ALA A 9 0.56 -17.86 -47.99
C ALA A 9 1.72 -18.69 -47.41
N SER A 10 2.58 -18.03 -46.64
CA SER A 10 3.62 -18.67 -45.85
C SER A 10 2.99 -19.59 -44.81
N ASP A 11 3.47 -20.83 -44.79
CA ASP A 11 3.02 -21.90 -43.92
C ASP A 11 3.18 -21.48 -42.44
N PRO A 12 2.12 -21.47 -41.62
CA PRO A 12 2.18 -21.02 -40.24
C PRO A 12 3.04 -21.92 -39.32
N SER A 13 3.61 -23.01 -39.84
CA SER A 13 4.57 -23.86 -39.14
C SER A 13 6.00 -23.27 -39.04
N ASP A 14 6.35 -22.27 -39.85
CA ASP A 14 7.68 -21.63 -39.84
C ASP A 14 7.93 -20.64 -38.67
N TRP A 15 6.93 -20.35 -37.84
CA TRP A 15 7.04 -19.38 -36.74
C TRP A 15 7.44 -19.98 -35.39
N LEU A 16 7.69 -21.29 -35.32
CA LEU A 16 8.12 -21.96 -34.09
C LEU A 16 9.55 -22.49 -34.24
N PRO A 17 10.55 -21.79 -33.68
CA PRO A 17 11.92 -22.30 -33.62
C PRO A 17 11.91 -23.61 -32.85
N THR A 18 12.17 -24.72 -33.54
CA THR A 18 12.11 -26.07 -32.97
C THR A 18 13.33 -26.39 -32.08
N ASP A 19 14.34 -25.51 -32.06
CA ASP A 19 15.60 -25.69 -31.33
C ASP A 19 15.64 -25.02 -29.94
N GLN A 20 14.54 -24.47 -29.44
CA GLN A 20 14.53 -23.76 -28.15
C GLN A 20 13.80 -24.52 -27.02
N ALA A 21 13.72 -25.86 -27.13
CA ALA A 21 13.10 -26.71 -26.10
C ALA A 21 14.06 -27.19 -25.00
N ASP A 22 15.39 -27.19 -25.24
CA ASP A 22 16.36 -27.84 -24.33
C ASP A 22 17.21 -26.88 -23.49
N HIS A 23 16.95 -25.58 -23.55
CA HIS A 23 17.60 -24.58 -22.68
C HIS A 23 16.57 -23.82 -21.85
N LEU A 24 15.74 -24.57 -21.11
CA LEU A 24 15.07 -24.01 -19.95
C LEU A 24 16.10 -23.90 -18.82
N PRO A 25 16.47 -22.69 -18.34
CA PRO A 25 17.34 -22.54 -17.19
C PRO A 25 16.68 -23.26 -16.01
N THR A 26 17.36 -24.27 -15.48
CA THR A 26 16.85 -25.23 -14.51
C THR A 26 16.65 -24.64 -13.12
N GLU A 27 17.02 -23.39 -12.89
CA GLU A 27 16.61 -22.66 -11.69
C GLU A 27 16.28 -21.21 -12.00
N PRO A 28 15.10 -20.71 -11.59
CA PRO A 28 14.80 -19.30 -11.72
C PRO A 28 15.68 -18.48 -10.78
N ALA A 29 16.47 -17.56 -11.35
CA ALA A 29 17.41 -16.67 -10.66
C ALA A 29 16.79 -15.77 -9.57
N TRP A 30 15.46 -15.73 -9.42
CA TRP A 30 14.80 -14.99 -8.33
C TRP A 30 14.84 -15.73 -6.98
N ARG A 31 15.30 -16.99 -6.92
CA ARG A 31 15.34 -17.76 -5.65
C ARG A 31 16.47 -17.43 -4.68
N SER A 32 17.52 -16.71 -5.09
CA SER A 32 18.71 -16.48 -4.22
C SER A 32 18.75 -15.13 -3.51
N THR A 33 17.84 -14.20 -3.80
CA THR A 33 17.71 -12.93 -3.05
C THR A 33 16.50 -12.99 -2.14
N ARG A 34 16.58 -13.80 -1.08
CA ARG A 34 15.73 -13.61 0.11
C ARG A 34 16.29 -12.35 0.80
N PRO A 35 15.67 -11.16 0.69
CA PRO A 35 16.16 -10.01 1.42
C PRO A 35 15.89 -10.30 2.89
N GLY A 36 16.85 -9.99 3.76
CA GLY A 36 16.71 -10.04 5.23
C GLY A 36 15.68 -9.04 5.76
N GLY A 37 14.45 -9.07 5.26
CA GLY A 37 13.36 -8.15 5.60
C GLY A 37 12.79 -8.42 6.99
N ALA A 38 12.83 -9.67 7.47
CA ALA A 38 12.33 -10.02 8.80
C ALA A 38 13.04 -9.25 9.93
N ASP A 39 14.35 -8.98 9.78
CA ASP A 39 15.15 -8.27 10.77
C ASP A 39 15.03 -6.73 10.67
N ALA A 40 14.61 -6.21 9.52
CA ALA A 40 14.37 -4.78 9.33
C ALA A 40 13.04 -4.36 9.98
N VAL A 41 11.98 -5.15 9.77
CA VAL A 41 10.65 -4.95 10.37
C VAL A 41 10.68 -5.01 11.90
N GLY A 42 11.46 -5.94 12.45
CA GLY A 42 11.61 -6.08 13.89
C GLY A 42 12.25 -4.85 14.56
N ARG A 43 13.08 -4.08 13.86
CA ARG A 43 13.80 -2.93 14.44
C ARG A 43 12.94 -1.66 14.50
N SER A 44 12.22 -1.34 13.43
CA SER A 44 11.34 -0.16 13.39
C SER A 44 10.17 -0.28 14.37
N ALA A 45 9.52 -1.45 14.43
CA ALA A 45 8.43 -1.71 15.38
C ALA A 45 8.89 -1.64 16.85
N ARG A 46 10.08 -2.15 17.17
CA ARG A 46 10.67 -2.08 18.53
C ARG A 46 11.02 -0.64 18.92
N LEU A 47 11.56 0.16 18.00
CA LEU A 47 11.84 1.57 18.24
C LEU A 47 10.56 2.36 18.50
N LEU A 48 9.51 2.12 17.70
CA LEU A 48 8.23 2.80 17.85
C LEU A 48 7.54 2.44 19.18
N LEU A 49 7.51 1.16 19.55
CA LEU A 49 7.03 0.70 20.86
C LEU A 49 7.86 1.25 22.03
N GLY A 50 9.18 1.38 21.84
CA GLY A 50 10.09 1.99 22.82
C GLY A 50 9.75 3.46 23.05
N LEU A 51 9.55 4.24 21.97
CA LEU A 51 9.17 5.65 22.04
C LEU A 51 7.80 5.85 22.68
N LEU A 52 6.81 5.03 22.33
CA LEU A 52 5.47 5.05 22.95
C LEU A 52 5.50 4.72 24.45
N ARG A 53 6.32 3.75 24.88
CA ARG A 53 6.49 3.45 26.31
C ARG A 53 7.21 4.56 27.06
N LEU A 54 8.20 5.20 26.44
CA LEU A 54 8.90 6.33 27.03
C LEU A 54 7.96 7.54 27.20
N ALA A 55 7.08 7.78 26.22
CA ALA A 55 6.05 8.80 26.30
C ALA A 55 5.05 8.56 27.44
N GLY A 56 4.63 7.30 27.63
CA GLY A 56 3.68 6.94 28.68
C GLY A 56 4.22 7.03 30.11
N LEU A 57 5.53 6.86 30.31
CA LEU A 57 6.14 6.88 31.66
C LEU A 57 6.29 8.29 32.26
N TRP A 58 6.03 9.36 31.49
CA TRP A 58 6.42 10.74 31.86
C TRP A 58 5.25 11.72 32.04
N GLY A 59 4.01 11.23 32.10
CA GLY A 59 2.78 12.02 32.26
C GLY A 59 2.51 12.50 33.70
N GLY A 60 3.38 13.31 34.29
CA GLY A 60 3.15 13.98 35.58
C GLY A 60 3.00 15.50 35.45
N ALA A 61 2.19 16.11 36.33
CA ALA A 61 2.01 17.57 36.38
C ALA A 61 3.34 18.28 36.76
N GLY A 62 3.80 19.23 35.92
CA GLY A 62 5.03 20.00 36.14
C GLY A 62 5.60 20.67 34.87
N TRP A 63 6.80 21.23 34.94
CA TRP A 63 7.50 21.82 33.77
C TRP A 63 8.07 20.79 32.79
N ARG A 64 8.21 19.53 33.25
CA ARG A 64 8.71 18.40 32.48
C ARG A 64 7.85 18.05 31.25
N PRO A 65 6.50 17.97 31.32
CA PRO A 65 5.66 17.78 30.13
C PRO A 65 5.76 18.91 29.11
N LEU A 66 6.00 20.17 29.52
CA LEU A 66 6.25 21.28 28.59
C LEU A 66 7.57 21.12 27.84
N LEU A 67 8.64 20.72 28.54
CA LEU A 67 9.92 20.40 27.91
C LEU A 67 9.77 19.22 26.95
N TYR A 68 8.97 18.23 27.33
CA TYR A 68 8.70 17.05 26.51
C TYR A 68 7.87 17.38 25.27
N THR A 69 6.77 18.13 25.39
CA THR A 69 6.00 18.57 24.22
C THR A 69 6.85 19.45 23.32
N ALA A 70 7.72 20.32 23.84
CA ALA A 70 8.66 21.09 23.04
C ALA A 70 9.67 20.19 22.31
N LEU A 71 10.25 19.18 22.98
CA LEU A 71 11.17 18.21 22.37
C LEU A 71 10.48 17.31 21.35
N LEU A 72 9.26 16.86 21.63
CA LEU A 72 8.45 16.05 20.73
C LEU A 72 8.04 16.88 19.51
N TYR A 73 7.66 18.15 19.71
CA TYR A 73 7.34 19.07 18.63
C TYR A 73 8.59 19.41 17.81
N ALA A 74 9.75 19.58 18.44
CA ALA A 74 11.02 19.79 17.75
C ALA A 74 11.46 18.54 16.97
N ALA A 75 11.31 17.34 17.54
CA ALA A 75 11.62 16.08 16.87
C ALA A 75 10.64 15.80 15.73
N ALA A 76 9.33 16.01 15.95
CA ALA A 76 8.31 15.93 14.91
C ALA A 76 8.56 16.97 13.81
N SER A 77 8.90 18.21 14.16
CA SER A 77 9.26 19.25 13.18
C SER A 77 10.54 18.91 12.44
N ALA A 78 11.54 18.32 13.10
CA ALA A 78 12.79 17.88 12.46
C ALA A 78 12.56 16.67 11.55
N VAL A 79 11.72 15.71 11.95
CA VAL A 79 11.32 14.57 11.11
C VAL A 79 10.48 15.06 9.94
N CYS A 80 9.53 15.97 10.16
CA CYS A 80 8.77 16.61 9.08
C CYS A 80 9.66 17.45 8.17
N ALA A 81 10.67 18.14 8.69
CA ALA A 81 11.64 18.90 7.89
C ALA A 81 12.57 17.99 7.10
N LEU A 82 13.04 16.88 7.69
CA LEU A 82 13.85 15.87 7.00
C LEU A 82 13.04 15.11 5.96
N ALA A 83 11.77 14.78 6.26
CA ALA A 83 10.83 14.20 5.31
C ALA A 83 10.52 15.19 4.19
N ALA A 84 10.28 16.47 4.51
CA ALA A 84 10.08 17.52 3.51
C ALA A 84 11.34 17.75 2.67
N LEU A 85 12.54 17.65 3.24
CA LEU A 85 13.82 17.74 2.52
C LEU A 85 14.08 16.50 1.68
N ALA A 86 13.70 15.31 2.14
CA ALA A 86 13.75 14.07 1.38
C ALA A 86 12.74 14.10 0.23
N ASP A 87 11.51 14.56 0.47
CA ASP A 87 10.46 14.79 -0.53
C ASP A 87 10.82 15.93 -1.49
N LEU A 88 11.55 16.96 -1.04
CA LEU A 88 12.13 18.00 -1.90
C LEU A 88 13.25 17.41 -2.75
N HIS A 89 14.10 16.55 -2.20
CA HIS A 89 15.20 15.94 -2.93
C HIS A 89 14.71 14.89 -3.95
N GLN A 90 13.79 14.01 -3.56
CA GLN A 90 13.08 13.09 -4.45
C GLN A 90 12.21 13.88 -5.43
N GLY A 91 11.53 14.92 -4.97
CA GLY A 91 10.76 15.83 -5.80
C GLY A 91 11.62 16.55 -6.82
N TRP A 92 12.86 16.90 -6.49
CA TRP A 92 13.84 17.53 -7.38
C TRP A 92 14.37 16.54 -8.43
N LEU A 93 14.75 15.32 -8.02
CA LEU A 93 15.14 14.23 -8.92
C LEU A 93 13.98 13.79 -9.85
N LEU A 94 12.74 13.86 -9.36
CA LEU A 94 11.53 13.53 -10.11
C LEU A 94 11.00 14.72 -10.92
N LEU A 95 11.36 15.96 -10.60
CA LEU A 95 11.15 17.18 -11.40
C LEU A 95 12.09 17.18 -12.61
N GLU A 96 13.33 16.73 -12.41
CA GLU A 96 14.26 16.47 -13.52
C GLU A 96 13.74 15.37 -14.47
N ALA A 97 12.86 14.48 -13.98
CA ALA A 97 12.18 13.44 -14.76
C ALA A 97 10.69 13.71 -15.09
N GLY A 98 10.11 14.80 -14.59
CA GLY A 98 8.76 15.30 -14.89
C GLY A 98 7.55 14.71 -14.14
N LEU A 99 7.64 13.82 -13.14
CA LEU A 99 6.45 13.20 -12.50
C LEU A 99 6.63 12.82 -11.01
N HIS A 100 5.73 13.30 -10.14
CA HIS A 100 5.63 12.87 -8.72
C HIS A 100 5.39 11.36 -8.57
N TRP A 101 6.08 10.70 -7.64
CA TRP A 101 6.02 9.25 -7.46
C TRP A 101 4.60 8.71 -7.15
N ILE A 102 3.78 9.45 -6.37
CA ILE A 102 2.37 9.07 -6.11
C ILE A 102 1.60 9.03 -7.44
N ARG A 103 1.80 10.04 -8.28
CA ARG A 103 1.17 10.08 -9.61
C ARG A 103 1.69 8.94 -10.48
N ALA A 104 2.99 8.67 -10.46
CA ALA A 104 3.57 7.55 -11.20
C ALA A 104 3.01 6.20 -10.72
N PHE A 105 2.88 6.00 -9.42
CA PHE A 105 2.30 4.79 -8.82
C PHE A 105 0.82 4.64 -9.18
N LEU A 106 0.01 5.70 -8.98
CA LEU A 106 -1.42 5.68 -9.33
C LEU A 106 -1.65 5.47 -10.82
N LEU A 107 -0.83 6.07 -11.67
CA LEU A 107 -0.90 5.91 -13.12
C LEU A 107 -0.47 4.50 -13.54
N ALA A 108 0.62 3.97 -12.97
CA ALA A 108 1.05 2.60 -13.19
C ALA A 108 0.01 1.58 -12.74
N ALA A 109 -0.60 1.79 -11.56
CA ALA A 109 -1.69 0.98 -11.05
C ALA A 109 -2.93 1.05 -11.96
N GLY A 110 -3.30 2.23 -12.45
CA GLY A 110 -4.40 2.40 -13.41
C GLY A 110 -4.12 1.72 -14.76
N LEU A 111 -2.88 1.78 -15.26
CA LEU A 111 -2.47 1.06 -16.47
C LEU A 111 -2.54 -0.45 -16.26
N LEU A 112 -2.05 -0.96 -15.12
CA LEU A 112 -2.16 -2.37 -14.75
C LEU A 112 -3.62 -2.82 -14.64
N GLU A 113 -4.48 -2.01 -14.02
CA GLU A 113 -5.93 -2.27 -13.93
C GLU A 113 -6.55 -2.39 -15.33
N SER A 114 -6.24 -1.45 -16.24
CA SER A 114 -6.73 -1.50 -17.61
C SER A 114 -6.22 -2.72 -18.39
N GLY A 115 -4.96 -3.11 -18.17
CA GLY A 115 -4.36 -4.31 -18.75
C GLY A 115 -5.01 -5.60 -18.23
N GLN A 116 -5.27 -5.67 -16.93
CA GLN A 116 -6.00 -6.78 -16.31
C GLN A 116 -7.45 -6.84 -16.79
N ALA A 117 -8.12 -5.70 -16.96
CA ALA A 117 -9.48 -5.63 -17.51
C ALA A 117 -9.52 -6.15 -18.95
N ALA A 118 -8.54 -5.77 -19.78
CA ALA A 118 -8.40 -6.30 -21.14
C ALA A 118 -8.15 -7.81 -21.14
N LEU A 119 -7.26 -8.31 -20.27
CA LEU A 119 -7.01 -9.74 -20.10
C LEU A 119 -8.30 -10.48 -19.70
N ASN A 120 -9.02 -9.98 -18.70
CA ASN A 120 -10.29 -10.54 -18.25
C ASN A 120 -11.35 -10.54 -19.37
N ALA A 121 -11.42 -9.49 -20.18
CA ALA A 121 -12.31 -9.46 -21.35
C ALA A 121 -11.93 -10.52 -22.41
N THR A 122 -10.63 -10.73 -22.66
CA THR A 122 -10.19 -11.78 -23.61
C THR A 122 -10.49 -13.18 -23.10
N LEU A 123 -10.31 -13.45 -21.80
CA LEU A 123 -10.65 -14.73 -21.17
C LEU A 123 -12.17 -14.96 -21.15
N ALA A 124 -12.95 -13.94 -20.79
CA ALA A 124 -14.41 -14.02 -20.83
C ALA A 124 -14.94 -14.28 -22.25
N ALA A 125 -14.33 -13.68 -23.27
CA ALA A 125 -14.66 -13.96 -24.67
C ALA A 125 -14.28 -15.40 -25.10
N ALA A 126 -13.22 -15.97 -24.51
CA ALA A 126 -12.82 -17.35 -24.75
C ALA A 126 -13.76 -18.36 -24.06
N VAL A 127 -14.33 -17.99 -22.90
CA VAL A 127 -15.35 -18.79 -22.20
C VAL A 127 -16.66 -18.82 -22.98
N THR A 128 -17.10 -17.68 -23.55
CA THR A 128 -18.40 -17.59 -24.24
C THR A 128 -18.41 -18.21 -25.64
N ARG A 129 -17.29 -18.17 -26.39
CA ARG A 129 -17.21 -18.79 -27.72
C ARG A 129 -16.83 -20.26 -27.61
N ARG A 130 -17.77 -21.15 -27.95
CA ARG A 130 -17.61 -22.58 -27.71
C ARG A 130 -16.61 -23.27 -28.65
N GLU A 131 -16.40 -22.82 -29.88
CA GLU A 131 -15.67 -23.60 -30.90
C GLU A 131 -14.81 -22.74 -31.84
N GLY A 132 -13.57 -23.16 -32.06
CA GLY A 132 -12.68 -22.60 -33.07
C GLY A 132 -11.20 -22.92 -32.82
N ALA A 133 -10.49 -23.31 -33.88
CA ALA A 133 -9.05 -23.56 -33.90
C ALA A 133 -8.21 -22.37 -33.37
N ASP A 134 -8.77 -21.16 -33.40
CA ASP A 134 -8.15 -19.93 -32.88
C ASP A 134 -8.06 -19.84 -31.35
N SER A 135 -8.75 -20.72 -30.61
CA SER A 135 -8.77 -20.67 -29.14
C SER A 135 -7.39 -20.82 -28.52
N GLY A 136 -6.56 -21.70 -29.10
CA GLY A 136 -5.18 -21.90 -28.64
C GLY A 136 -4.31 -20.66 -28.80
N ARG A 137 -4.40 -19.98 -29.96
CA ARG A 137 -3.67 -18.73 -30.22
C ARG A 137 -4.07 -17.61 -29.27
N ARG A 138 -5.36 -17.50 -28.95
CA ARG A 138 -5.87 -16.49 -28.00
C ARG A 138 -5.36 -16.75 -26.58
N LEU A 139 -5.33 -18.02 -26.15
CA LEU A 139 -4.78 -18.39 -24.83
C LEU A 139 -3.28 -18.13 -24.75
N LEU A 140 -2.52 -18.39 -25.81
CA LEU A 140 -1.09 -18.06 -25.87
C LEU A 140 -0.86 -16.54 -25.77
N ARG A 141 -1.69 -15.73 -26.44
CA ARG A 141 -1.65 -14.26 -26.31
C ARG A 141 -2.01 -13.80 -24.90
N ALA A 142 -3.05 -14.37 -24.30
CA ALA A 142 -3.47 -14.07 -22.93
C ALA A 142 -2.36 -14.41 -21.92
N ALA A 143 -1.71 -15.57 -22.08
CA ALA A 143 -0.56 -15.97 -21.27
C ALA A 143 0.62 -15.00 -21.41
N GLY A 144 0.92 -14.57 -22.64
CA GLY A 144 1.97 -13.58 -22.90
C GLY A 144 1.68 -12.22 -22.26
N LEU A 145 0.41 -11.76 -22.31
CA LEU A 145 -0.02 -10.53 -21.64
C LEU A 145 0.04 -10.66 -20.12
N GLN A 146 -0.43 -11.77 -19.56
CA GLN A 146 -0.37 -12.03 -18.12
C GLN A 146 1.07 -11.99 -17.61
N ARG A 147 2.02 -12.60 -18.32
CA ARG A 147 3.43 -12.57 -17.95
C ARG A 147 4.01 -11.16 -17.90
N ARG A 148 3.70 -10.32 -18.91
CA ARG A 148 4.14 -8.91 -18.92
C ARG A 148 3.51 -8.11 -17.79
N LEU A 149 2.22 -8.34 -17.51
CA LEU A 149 1.53 -7.68 -16.40
C LEU A 149 2.11 -8.11 -15.05
N SER A 150 2.41 -9.40 -14.87
CA SER A 150 3.09 -9.95 -13.69
C SER A 150 4.46 -9.31 -13.49
N GLU A 151 5.29 -9.22 -14.55
CA GLU A 151 6.60 -8.57 -14.49
C GLU A 151 6.48 -7.08 -14.11
N CYS A 152 5.56 -6.33 -14.73
CA CYS A 152 5.30 -4.93 -14.38
C CYS A 152 4.78 -4.78 -12.94
N GLN A 153 3.91 -5.69 -12.49
CA GLN A 153 3.37 -5.69 -11.14
C GLN A 153 4.45 -5.99 -10.10
N ALA A 154 5.34 -6.95 -10.36
CA ALA A 154 6.48 -7.25 -9.50
C ALA A 154 7.43 -6.07 -9.39
N LEU A 155 7.73 -5.39 -10.50
CA LEU A 155 8.54 -4.18 -10.52
C LEU A 155 7.87 -3.06 -9.71
N LEU A 156 6.58 -2.81 -9.93
CA LEU A 156 5.82 -1.80 -9.19
C LEU A 156 5.76 -2.11 -7.69
N ALA A 157 5.51 -3.37 -7.32
CA ALA A 157 5.47 -3.81 -5.93
C ALA A 157 6.84 -3.65 -5.25
N SER A 158 7.93 -4.01 -5.94
CA SER A 158 9.29 -3.86 -5.40
C SER A 158 9.67 -2.40 -5.17
N ALA A 159 9.30 -1.50 -6.10
CA ALA A 159 9.54 -0.07 -5.96
C ALA A 159 8.66 0.54 -4.85
N ALA A 160 7.39 0.14 -4.79
CA ALA A 160 6.46 0.61 -3.78
C ALA A 160 6.80 0.10 -2.37
N ALA A 161 7.35 -1.10 -2.23
CA ALA A 161 7.69 -1.69 -0.93
C ALA A 161 8.67 -0.82 -0.11
N ALA A 162 9.58 -0.10 -0.78
CA ALA A 162 10.55 0.75 -0.12
C ALA A 162 9.96 2.09 0.36
N GLU A 163 9.12 2.73 -0.48
CA GLU A 163 8.66 4.11 -0.27
C GLU A 163 7.28 4.17 0.41
N LEU A 164 6.41 3.22 0.11
CA LEU A 164 5.01 3.25 0.54
C LEU A 164 4.83 3.21 2.07
N PRO A 165 5.59 2.41 2.85
CA PRO A 165 5.47 2.43 4.31
C PRO A 165 5.79 3.80 4.91
N ALA A 166 6.80 4.49 4.38
CA ALA A 166 7.18 5.83 4.85
C ALA A 166 6.07 6.84 4.58
N VAL A 167 5.44 6.74 3.41
CA VAL A 167 4.37 7.66 3.01
C VAL A 167 3.09 7.41 3.78
N MET A 168 2.74 6.14 4.00
CA MET A 168 1.59 5.79 4.85
C MET A 168 1.82 6.26 6.29
N LEU A 169 3.03 6.07 6.83
CA LEU A 169 3.39 6.57 8.16
C LEU A 169 3.28 8.10 8.23
N LEU A 170 3.79 8.81 7.23
CA LEU A 170 3.67 10.27 7.14
C LEU A 170 2.20 10.69 7.09
N GLY A 171 1.37 9.99 6.32
CA GLY A 171 -0.07 10.21 6.26
C GLY A 171 -0.75 10.06 7.62
N VAL A 172 -0.42 9.00 8.38
CA VAL A 172 -0.94 8.78 9.74
C VAL A 172 -0.51 9.90 10.70
N LEU A 173 0.79 10.24 10.70
CA LEU A 173 1.32 11.30 11.56
C LEU A 173 0.68 12.65 11.23
N THR A 174 0.49 12.95 9.95
CA THR A 174 -0.19 14.16 9.49
C THR A 174 -1.62 14.19 10.01
N GLN A 175 -2.38 13.09 9.94
CA GLN A 175 -3.74 13.07 10.48
C GLN A 175 -3.80 13.32 11.99
N ILE A 176 -2.89 12.72 12.76
CA ILE A 176 -2.80 12.98 14.21
C ILE A 176 -2.50 14.46 14.46
N GLN A 177 -1.55 15.04 13.74
CA GLN A 177 -1.20 16.45 13.83
C GLN A 177 -2.38 17.37 13.46
N MET A 178 -3.14 17.02 12.42
CA MET A 178 -4.33 17.78 12.02
C MET A 178 -5.40 17.81 13.11
N VAL A 179 -5.57 16.74 13.89
CA VAL A 179 -6.55 16.72 14.99
C VAL A 179 -6.13 17.66 16.12
N VAL A 180 -4.84 17.64 16.48
CA VAL A 180 -4.30 18.57 17.48
C VAL A 180 -4.47 20.01 17.00
N ALA A 181 -4.09 20.29 15.75
CA ALA A 181 -4.24 21.61 15.15
C ALA A 181 -5.70 22.07 15.07
N ALA A 182 -6.64 21.18 14.72
CA ALA A 182 -8.06 21.47 14.68
C ALA A 182 -8.57 21.96 16.04
N ARG A 183 -8.11 21.30 17.11
CA ARG A 183 -8.48 21.63 18.47
C ARG A 183 -7.92 23.00 18.87
N ASP A 184 -6.64 23.25 18.61
CA ASP A 184 -6.03 24.54 18.95
C ASP A 184 -6.67 25.69 18.15
N MET A 185 -7.00 25.45 16.87
CA MET A 185 -7.77 26.39 16.04
C MET A 185 -9.17 26.66 16.61
N PHE A 186 -9.85 25.63 17.12
CA PHE A 186 -11.15 25.78 17.75
C PHE A 186 -11.08 26.64 19.03
N VAL A 187 -10.10 26.37 19.90
CA VAL A 187 -9.91 27.09 21.17
C VAL A 187 -9.53 28.55 20.94
N LEU A 188 -8.67 28.82 19.95
CA LEU A 188 -8.19 30.17 19.64
C LEU A 188 -9.15 31.00 18.77
N GLY A 189 -10.26 30.40 18.30
CA GLY A 189 -11.19 31.07 17.40
C GLY A 189 -10.55 31.41 16.05
N ALA A 190 -9.89 30.43 15.44
CA ALA A 190 -9.17 30.61 14.17
C ALA A 190 -10.09 31.11 13.04
N ASP A 191 -9.48 31.84 12.12
CA ASP A 191 -10.14 32.40 10.96
C ASP A 191 -10.55 31.31 9.93
N PRO A 192 -11.54 31.58 9.06
CA PRO A 192 -12.02 30.59 8.09
C PRO A 192 -10.96 30.07 7.11
N LEU A 193 -9.93 30.87 6.79
CA LEU A 193 -8.86 30.46 5.88
C LEU A 193 -8.00 29.36 6.52
N SER A 194 -7.71 29.47 7.81
CA SER A 194 -7.00 28.43 8.58
C SER A 194 -7.74 27.08 8.55
N TRP A 195 -9.07 27.10 8.68
CA TRP A 195 -9.90 25.89 8.55
C TRP A 195 -9.86 25.30 7.13
N LEU A 196 -9.87 26.14 6.10
CA LEU A 196 -9.75 25.68 4.71
C LEU A 196 -8.40 25.01 4.45
N MET A 197 -7.32 25.61 4.95
CA MET A 197 -5.97 25.04 4.88
C MET A 197 -5.93 23.67 5.58
N LEU A 198 -6.44 23.58 6.81
CA LEU A 198 -6.53 22.33 7.57
C LEU A 198 -7.31 21.25 6.83
N ALA A 199 -8.46 21.60 6.23
CA ALA A 199 -9.26 20.69 5.43
C ALA A 199 -8.49 20.18 4.19
N SER A 200 -7.75 21.06 3.52
CA SER A 200 -6.94 20.68 2.36
C SER A 200 -5.81 19.70 2.72
N TYR A 201 -5.12 19.92 3.85
CA TYR A 201 -4.08 19.01 4.34
C TYR A 201 -4.65 17.67 4.78
N SER A 202 -5.81 17.69 5.44
CA SER A 202 -6.54 16.49 5.83
C SER A 202 -6.94 15.66 4.61
N TRP A 203 -7.39 16.31 3.54
CA TRP A 203 -7.70 15.65 2.27
C TRP A 203 -6.46 15.04 1.62
N ALA A 204 -5.34 15.75 1.57
CA ALA A 204 -4.09 15.23 1.03
C ALA A 204 -3.60 14.00 1.81
N ALA A 205 -3.64 14.05 3.15
CA ALA A 205 -3.28 12.93 4.01
C ALA A 205 -4.22 11.73 3.80
N LEU A 206 -5.52 11.98 3.62
CA LEU A 206 -6.51 10.95 3.29
C LEU A 206 -6.17 10.26 1.95
N VAL A 207 -5.87 11.03 0.91
CA VAL A 207 -5.50 10.48 -0.41
C VAL A 207 -4.22 9.66 -0.33
N ALA A 208 -3.22 10.12 0.43
CA ALA A 208 -1.97 9.40 0.63
C ALA A 208 -2.16 8.04 1.32
N LEU A 209 -3.14 7.93 2.22
CA LEU A 209 -3.48 6.68 2.91
C LEU A 209 -4.39 5.76 2.09
N VAL A 210 -5.47 6.31 1.54
CA VAL A 210 -6.54 5.55 0.87
C VAL A 210 -6.12 5.13 -0.54
N GLY A 211 -5.45 6.01 -1.29
CA GLY A 211 -5.13 5.82 -2.70
C GLY A 211 -4.38 4.50 -2.97
N PRO A 212 -3.25 4.24 -2.29
CA PRO A 212 -2.50 3.00 -2.47
C PRO A 212 -3.29 1.75 -2.08
N CYS A 213 -4.07 1.84 -0.99
CA CYS A 213 -4.89 0.72 -0.51
C CYS A 213 -5.99 0.34 -1.51
N GLU A 214 -6.70 1.33 -2.04
CA GLU A 214 -7.76 1.12 -3.02
C GLU A 214 -7.19 0.65 -4.38
N ALA A 215 -6.05 1.18 -4.80
CA ALA A 215 -5.34 0.70 -5.99
C ALA A 215 -4.90 -0.76 -5.85
N GLY A 216 -4.33 -1.13 -4.70
CA GLY A 216 -3.94 -2.52 -4.40
C GLY A 216 -5.15 -3.46 -4.40
N GLU A 217 -6.25 -3.07 -3.79
CA GLU A 217 -7.50 -3.85 -3.76
C GLU A 217 -8.10 -4.06 -5.16
N ARG A 218 -8.08 -3.04 -6.02
CA ARG A 218 -8.55 -3.19 -7.41
C ARG A 218 -7.70 -4.16 -8.20
N LEU A 219 -6.38 -4.12 -8.04
CA LEU A 219 -5.46 -5.07 -8.66
C LEU A 219 -5.73 -6.50 -8.15
N LEU A 220 -5.87 -6.69 -6.84
CA LEU A 220 -6.20 -7.99 -6.24
C LEU A 220 -7.56 -8.53 -6.71
N ALA A 221 -8.57 -7.67 -6.83
CA ALA A 221 -9.89 -8.02 -7.37
C ALA A 221 -9.80 -8.41 -8.85
N GLY A 222 -8.98 -7.71 -9.64
CA GLY A 222 -8.70 -8.03 -11.03
C GLY A 222 -8.07 -9.42 -11.21
N LEU A 223 -7.07 -9.74 -10.39
CA LEU A 223 -6.41 -11.06 -10.36
C LEU A 223 -7.39 -12.16 -9.91
N ALA A 224 -8.19 -11.92 -8.88
CA ALA A 224 -9.20 -12.88 -8.41
C ALA A 224 -10.21 -13.22 -9.52
N ARG A 225 -10.69 -12.21 -10.25
CA ARG A 225 -11.58 -12.41 -11.40
C ARG A 225 -10.91 -13.21 -12.52
N CYS A 226 -9.63 -12.97 -12.77
CA CYS A 226 -8.84 -13.73 -13.74
C CYS A 226 -8.79 -15.22 -13.38
N ARG A 227 -8.54 -15.53 -12.09
CA ARG A 227 -8.54 -16.91 -11.57
C ARG A 227 -9.88 -17.60 -11.81
N ASP A 228 -10.97 -16.94 -11.46
CA ASP A 228 -12.31 -17.53 -11.58
C ASP A 228 -12.69 -17.78 -13.06
N LEU A 229 -12.24 -16.91 -13.98
CA LEU A 229 -12.39 -17.14 -15.42
C LEU A 229 -11.54 -18.31 -15.92
N LEU A 230 -10.31 -18.47 -15.42
CA LEU A 230 -9.44 -19.61 -15.77
C LEU A 230 -10.03 -20.93 -15.29
N LEU A 231 -10.60 -20.97 -14.08
CA LEU A 231 -11.29 -22.15 -13.54
C LEU A 231 -12.50 -22.54 -14.39
N ARG A 232 -13.34 -21.56 -14.76
CA ARG A 232 -14.47 -21.80 -15.69
C ARG A 232 -14.00 -22.30 -17.06
N LEU A 233 -12.87 -21.80 -17.55
CA LEU A 233 -12.32 -22.22 -18.84
C LEU A 233 -11.78 -23.65 -18.76
N GLU A 234 -11.20 -24.04 -17.62
CA GLU A 234 -10.75 -25.40 -17.33
C GLU A 234 -11.93 -26.39 -17.28
N GLU A 235 -13.01 -26.03 -16.59
CA GLU A 235 -14.25 -26.83 -16.54
C GLU A 235 -14.85 -27.06 -17.93
N LEU A 236 -14.85 -26.02 -18.77
CA LEU A 236 -15.39 -26.12 -20.13
C LEU A 236 -14.46 -26.85 -21.11
N ARG A 237 -13.15 -26.85 -20.84
CA ARG A 237 -12.13 -27.35 -21.78
C ARG A 237 -11.02 -28.09 -21.04
N PRO A 238 -11.27 -29.33 -20.60
CA PRO A 238 -10.29 -30.12 -19.85
C PRO A 238 -9.02 -30.42 -20.65
N GLU A 239 -9.08 -30.40 -21.98
CA GLU A 239 -7.91 -30.54 -22.88
C GLU A 239 -6.82 -29.49 -22.62
N LEU A 240 -7.21 -28.32 -22.09
CA LEU A 240 -6.31 -27.20 -21.81
C LEU A 240 -5.86 -27.13 -20.34
N ALA A 241 -6.38 -28.02 -19.48
CA ALA A 241 -6.07 -28.07 -18.05
C ALA A 241 -4.56 -27.94 -17.73
N PRO A 242 -3.62 -28.68 -18.36
CA PRO A 242 -2.21 -28.58 -17.99
C PRO A 242 -1.60 -27.19 -18.28
N ARG A 243 -2.15 -26.45 -19.25
CA ARG A 243 -1.70 -25.07 -19.55
C ARG A 243 -2.34 -24.07 -18.60
N LEU A 244 -3.62 -24.24 -18.28
CA LEU A 244 -4.34 -23.40 -17.34
C LEU A 244 -3.79 -23.53 -15.93
N GLU A 245 -3.41 -24.73 -15.52
CA GLU A 245 -2.79 -24.97 -14.21
C GLU A 245 -1.47 -24.20 -14.06
N ARG A 246 -0.65 -24.10 -15.11
CA ARG A 246 0.57 -23.27 -15.09
C ARG A 246 0.24 -21.79 -14.91
N LEU A 247 -0.78 -21.29 -15.59
CA LEU A 247 -1.23 -19.90 -15.46
C LEU A 247 -1.84 -19.60 -14.09
N GLN A 248 -2.61 -20.55 -13.53
CA GLN A 248 -3.16 -20.45 -12.19
C GLN A 248 -2.05 -20.42 -11.13
N ARG A 249 -1.01 -21.25 -11.26
CA ARG A 249 0.15 -21.21 -10.35
C ARG A 249 0.90 -19.87 -10.44
N ALA A 250 1.11 -19.34 -11.65
CA ALA A 250 1.71 -18.02 -11.83
C ALA A 250 0.85 -16.91 -11.20
N LEU A 251 -0.45 -16.94 -11.43
CA LEU A 251 -1.41 -15.98 -10.87
C LEU A 251 -1.49 -16.06 -9.33
N ALA A 252 -1.38 -17.27 -8.76
CA ALA A 252 -1.33 -17.47 -7.32
C ALA A 252 -0.06 -16.83 -6.73
N ALA A 253 1.10 -17.03 -7.36
CA ALA A 253 2.34 -16.36 -6.98
C ALA A 253 2.24 -14.83 -7.11
N ASP A 254 1.67 -14.33 -8.21
CA ASP A 254 1.46 -12.89 -8.42
C ASP A 254 0.55 -12.27 -7.34
N ARG A 255 -0.48 -13.01 -6.93
CA ARG A 255 -1.39 -12.58 -5.85
C ARG A 255 -0.68 -12.52 -4.51
N GLU A 256 0.18 -13.49 -4.21
CA GLU A 256 1.00 -13.47 -3.00
C GLU A 256 1.96 -12.28 -2.99
N VAL A 257 2.65 -12.02 -4.11
CA VAL A 257 3.57 -10.89 -4.27
C VAL A 257 2.85 -9.55 -4.21
N ALA A 258 1.69 -9.38 -4.85
CA ALA A 258 0.93 -8.12 -4.77
C ALA A 258 0.33 -7.88 -3.38
N ALA A 259 -0.06 -8.96 -2.68
CA ALA A 259 -0.60 -8.83 -1.34
C ALA A 259 0.50 -8.52 -0.32
N ASP A 260 1.76 -8.90 -0.58
CA ASP A 260 2.86 -8.80 0.37
C ASP A 260 3.84 -7.68 -0.01
N LEU A 261 3.64 -6.49 0.57
CA LEU A 261 4.62 -5.40 0.54
C LEU A 261 5.61 -5.47 1.72
N GLY A 262 5.79 -6.65 2.29
CA GLY A 262 6.64 -6.92 3.45
C GLY A 262 5.96 -6.57 4.76
N LEU A 263 5.87 -5.27 5.08
CA LEU A 263 5.31 -4.81 6.36
C LEU A 263 3.78 -4.83 6.42
N TYR A 264 3.15 -4.61 5.27
CA TYR A 264 1.71 -4.40 5.18
C TYR A 264 1.14 -5.23 4.06
N ARG A 265 -0.01 -5.84 4.35
CA ARG A 265 -0.94 -6.22 3.30
C ARG A 265 -1.74 -4.99 2.92
N LEU A 266 -1.67 -4.56 1.66
CA LEU A 266 -2.57 -3.53 1.11
C LEU A 266 -3.99 -4.08 1.03
N GLN A 267 -4.66 -4.10 2.17
CA GLN A 267 -6.04 -4.53 2.31
C GLN A 267 -6.84 -3.42 2.98
N ARG A 268 -8.14 -3.36 2.66
CA ARG A 268 -9.09 -2.48 3.37
C ARG A 268 -9.09 -2.71 4.88
N ALA A 269 -8.80 -3.94 5.31
CA ALA A 269 -8.65 -4.28 6.72
C ALA A 269 -7.52 -3.48 7.40
N THR A 270 -6.38 -3.28 6.74
CA THR A 270 -5.26 -2.48 7.25
C THR A 270 -5.66 -1.01 7.38
N LEU A 271 -6.38 -0.49 6.39
CA LEU A 271 -6.90 0.87 6.43
C LEU A 271 -7.88 1.07 7.59
N LEU A 272 -8.84 0.15 7.77
CA LEU A 272 -9.78 0.19 8.89
C LEU A 272 -9.06 0.07 10.24
N SER A 273 -8.01 -0.75 10.34
CA SER A 273 -7.20 -0.85 11.54
C SER A 273 -6.47 0.45 11.86
N ILE A 274 -5.90 1.12 10.85
CA ILE A 274 -5.24 2.42 11.00
C ILE A 274 -6.26 3.48 11.45
N TRP A 275 -7.42 3.54 10.79
CA TRP A 275 -8.49 4.47 11.16
C TRP A 275 -9.01 4.23 12.57
N SER A 276 -9.20 2.98 12.96
CA SER A 276 -9.59 2.63 14.32
C SER A 276 -8.54 3.12 15.32
N ALA A 277 -7.25 2.90 15.06
CA ALA A 277 -6.19 3.35 15.94
C ALA A 277 -6.15 4.89 16.05
N ILE A 278 -6.32 5.61 14.94
CA ILE A 278 -6.40 7.08 14.91
C ILE A 278 -7.59 7.54 15.75
N ILE A 279 -8.80 7.00 15.51
CA ILE A 279 -10.01 7.38 16.25
C ILE A 279 -9.84 7.09 17.75
N THR A 280 -9.33 5.91 18.12
CA THR A 280 -9.05 5.58 19.51
C THR A 280 -8.08 6.57 20.15
N TYR A 281 -7.01 6.93 19.44
CA TYR A 281 -6.05 7.92 19.92
C TYR A 281 -6.71 9.30 20.13
N ILE A 282 -7.56 9.73 19.20
CA ILE A 282 -8.32 10.98 19.31
C ILE A 282 -9.20 10.96 20.56
N ILE A 283 -9.97 9.89 20.79
CA ILE A 283 -10.85 9.76 21.95
C ILE A 283 -10.05 9.84 23.25
N VAL A 284 -8.96 9.07 23.35
CA VAL A 284 -8.10 9.07 24.55
C VAL A 284 -7.50 10.45 24.79
N MET A 285 -7.03 11.12 23.74
CA MET A 285 -6.48 12.47 23.85
C MET A 285 -7.53 13.48 24.32
N LEU A 286 -8.76 13.40 23.80
CA LEU A 286 -9.88 14.24 24.24
C LEU A 286 -10.25 14.01 25.72
N GLN A 287 -10.22 12.75 26.18
CA GLN A 287 -10.51 12.40 27.58
C GLN A 287 -9.50 13.02 28.54
N PHE A 288 -8.20 12.82 28.31
CA PHE A 288 -7.15 13.37 29.17
C PHE A 288 -7.11 14.90 29.19
N MET A 289 -7.62 15.53 28.14
CA MET A 289 -7.65 16.99 28.04
C MET A 289 -8.88 17.61 28.71
N GLY A 290 -9.98 16.87 28.84
CA GLY A 290 -11.17 17.31 29.58
C GLY A 290 -10.94 17.36 31.10
N ASP A 291 -10.21 16.38 31.63
CA ASP A 291 -9.93 16.28 33.08
C ASP A 291 -8.98 17.37 33.60
N ALA A 292 -8.21 18.02 32.73
CA ALA A 292 -7.29 19.10 33.12
C ALA A 292 -7.99 20.46 33.34
N GLY A 293 -9.31 20.54 33.13
CA GLY A 293 -10.03 21.79 32.88
C GLY A 293 -10.78 22.44 34.05
N ASP A 294 -10.84 21.85 35.25
CA ASP A 294 -11.55 22.47 36.38
C ASP A 294 -10.64 22.81 37.56
N PRO A 295 -9.86 23.91 37.48
CA PRO A 295 -9.12 24.44 38.62
C PRO A 295 -10.01 25.24 39.60
N SER A 296 -11.35 25.22 39.44
CA SER A 296 -12.24 26.10 40.23
C SER A 296 -12.86 25.44 41.46
N GLU A 297 -12.75 24.12 41.63
CA GLU A 297 -13.09 23.45 42.89
C GLU A 297 -11.85 23.41 43.80
N GLY A 298 -11.75 24.42 44.67
CA GLY A 298 -10.64 24.67 45.57
C GLY A 298 -10.47 23.63 46.68
N ASP A 299 -10.21 22.38 46.33
CA ASP A 299 -9.71 21.36 47.27
C ASP A 299 -8.22 21.10 46.99
N ALA A 300 -7.42 22.11 47.34
CA ALA A 300 -5.97 21.99 47.45
C ALA A 300 -5.60 21.07 48.62
N GLY A 301 -5.82 19.76 48.50
CA GLY A 301 -5.74 18.93 49.69
C GLY A 301 -5.83 17.42 49.57
N SER A 302 -5.60 16.79 48.42
CA SER A 302 -5.01 15.44 48.37
C SER A 302 -4.91 14.94 46.93
N TRP A 303 -3.72 15.04 46.36
CA TRP A 303 -3.37 14.11 45.30
C TRP A 303 -3.39 12.70 45.90
N PRO A 304 -4.03 11.70 45.29
CA PRO A 304 -3.91 10.32 45.72
C PRO A 304 -2.43 9.93 45.59
N THR A 305 -1.71 9.91 46.71
CA THR A 305 -0.39 9.33 46.79
C THR A 305 -0.51 7.86 46.43
N TRP A 306 0.31 7.41 45.48
CA TRP A 306 0.36 6.02 45.01
C TRP A 306 0.85 5.01 46.06
N ASP A 307 0.91 5.41 47.34
CA ASP A 307 1.42 4.60 48.45
C ASP A 307 0.49 3.44 48.84
N ASN A 308 -0.76 3.40 48.37
CA ASN A 308 -1.71 2.32 48.69
C ASN A 308 -1.63 1.06 47.81
N PHE A 309 -0.73 1.00 46.81
CA PHE A 309 -0.59 -0.20 45.97
C PHE A 309 0.29 -1.31 46.58
N THR A 310 0.83 -1.13 47.78
CA THR A 310 1.68 -2.13 48.46
C THR A 310 0.94 -3.04 49.45
N LEU A 311 -0.39 -2.94 49.60
CA LEU A 311 -1.15 -3.73 50.59
C LEU A 311 -2.04 -4.85 50.01
N MET A 312 -1.82 -5.28 48.76
CA MET A 312 -2.52 -6.43 48.16
C MET A 312 -1.60 -7.62 47.78
N GLU A 313 -0.43 -7.73 48.42
CA GLU A 313 0.44 -8.92 48.36
C GLU A 313 0.61 -9.62 49.73
N GLN A 314 -0.47 -9.73 50.52
CA GLN A 314 -0.56 -10.68 51.64
C GLN A 314 -1.89 -11.42 51.62
#